data_AF-A0A9C8WUM6-F1
#
_entry.id   AF-A0A9C8WUM6-F1
#
_cell.length_a   1.000
_cell.length_b   1.000
_cell.length_c   1.000
_cell.angle_alpha   90.00
_cell.angle_beta   90.00
_cell.angle_gamma   90.00
#
_symmetry.space_group_name_H-M   'P 1'
#
loop_
_entity.id
_entity.type
_entity.pdbx_description
1 polymer ?
#
loop_
_entity_poly.entity_id
_entity_poly.type
_entity_poly.pdbx_seq_one_letter_code
_entity_poly.pdbx_strand_id
1 'polypeptide(L)'
;MRFRPCIDLHNGRVKQIVGSTLCAADADHPRTNFSSDFPSSHYSRLYRQDDLRGGHVIMLGPGNEDAAIDALSAWPGGLQIGGGITDENAVLWLERGASHVIVTSYVFHDGLLDMERLRSLCRLVGRNRLVLDLSCRQQGNAYYVVTDRWQKFTSLQISGLVLEELAGYCDEFLVHAVDVEGKCMGVDKRLIHLLAQTTPVPVTYAGGVASMADLELVRDAGHGDLDVTVGSALDIFGGTGLRYQEVVAFCGP
;
A
#
# COMPACT_ATOMS: atom_id res chain seq x y z
N MET A 1 -10.12 0.93 12.98
CA MET A 1 -9.84 1.10 11.54
C MET A 1 -9.39 2.53 11.34
N ARG A 2 -8.12 2.72 11.01
CA ARG A 2 -7.55 4.03 10.64
C ARG A 2 -7.59 4.23 9.13
N PHE A 3 -7.58 5.49 8.73
CA PHE A 3 -7.34 5.85 7.33
C PHE A 3 -5.84 6.03 7.09
N ARG A 4 -5.29 5.21 6.19
CA ARG A 4 -3.88 5.24 5.78
C ARG A 4 -3.83 5.81 4.37
N PRO A 5 -3.53 7.12 4.21
CA PRO A 5 -3.63 7.75 2.90
C PRO A 5 -2.45 7.36 2.00
N CYS A 6 -2.64 7.42 0.68
CA CYS A 6 -1.58 7.10 -0.28
C CYS A 6 -1.04 8.34 -1.02
N ILE A 7 0.18 8.25 -1.53
CA ILE A 7 0.79 9.15 -2.51
C ILE A 7 1.51 8.28 -3.55
N ASP A 8 0.80 7.94 -4.61
CA ASP A 8 1.39 7.15 -5.70
C ASP A 8 2.13 8.07 -6.68
N LEU A 9 3.42 7.80 -6.88
CA LEU A 9 4.32 8.61 -7.68
C LEU A 9 4.66 7.89 -8.99
N HIS A 10 4.51 8.58 -10.12
CA HIS A 10 4.97 8.08 -11.40
C HIS A 10 5.50 9.22 -12.26
N ASN A 11 6.76 9.11 -12.71
CA ASN A 11 7.53 10.16 -13.37
C ASN A 11 7.53 11.47 -12.57
N GLY A 12 7.77 11.37 -11.25
CA GLY A 12 7.92 12.52 -10.36
C GLY A 12 6.62 13.28 -10.04
N ARG A 13 5.46 12.75 -10.42
CA ARG A 13 4.15 13.36 -10.17
C ARG A 13 3.24 12.42 -9.40
N VAL A 14 2.38 13.01 -8.55
CA VAL A 14 1.30 12.27 -7.89
C VAL A 14 0.25 11.88 -8.92
N LYS A 15 -0.02 10.59 -9.03
CA LYS A 15 -0.99 10.04 -9.97
C LYS A 15 -1.89 9.03 -9.29
N GLN A 16 -3.03 8.74 -9.90
CA GLN A 16 -3.81 7.56 -9.57
C GLN A 16 -3.90 6.69 -10.80
N ILE A 17 -3.40 5.46 -10.71
CA ILE A 17 -3.30 4.53 -11.84
C ILE A 17 -4.39 3.46 -11.71
N VAL A 18 -5.00 3.10 -12.83
CA VAL A 18 -5.85 1.90 -12.88
C VAL A 18 -4.91 0.69 -12.87
N GLY A 19 -4.85 0.01 -11.74
CA GLY A 19 -3.83 -1.01 -11.47
C GLY A 19 -3.67 -2.07 -12.58
N SER A 20 -4.76 -2.52 -13.21
CA SER A 20 -4.72 -3.50 -14.30
C SER A 20 -3.98 -3.05 -15.57
N THR A 21 -3.62 -1.76 -15.67
CA THR A 21 -2.91 -1.21 -16.84
C THR A 21 -1.39 -1.20 -16.69
N LEU A 22 -0.87 -1.47 -15.49
CA LEU A 22 0.54 -1.79 -15.29
C LEU A 22 0.92 -3.11 -15.99
N CYS A 23 -0.07 -3.93 -16.36
CA CYS A 23 0.10 -5.21 -17.03
C CYS A 23 0.19 -5.15 -18.57
N ALA A 24 -0.02 -3.98 -19.19
CA ALA A 24 -0.12 -3.85 -20.64
C ALA A 24 1.23 -3.57 -21.31
N ALA A 25 1.30 -3.73 -22.65
CA ALA A 25 2.47 -3.36 -23.46
C ALA A 25 2.89 -1.88 -23.29
N ASP A 26 1.99 -1.04 -22.78
CA ASP A 26 2.20 0.37 -22.44
C ASP A 26 2.54 0.56 -20.94
N ALA A 27 3.35 -0.30 -20.34
CA ALA A 27 3.77 -0.14 -18.94
C ALA A 27 4.45 1.22 -18.65
N ASP A 28 5.02 1.86 -19.68
CA ASP A 28 5.58 3.22 -19.62
C ASP A 28 4.49 4.33 -19.65
N HIS A 29 3.26 3.99 -20.03
CA HIS A 29 2.11 4.88 -20.14
C HIS A 29 0.84 4.25 -19.53
N PRO A 30 0.85 3.96 -18.21
CA PRO A 30 -0.33 3.37 -17.56
C PRO A 30 -1.55 4.29 -17.70
N ARG A 31 -2.75 3.70 -17.74
CA ARG A 31 -3.97 4.52 -17.72
C ARG A 31 -4.08 5.18 -16.35
N THR A 32 -4.19 6.49 -16.37
CA THR A 32 -4.31 7.31 -15.18
C THR A 32 -5.76 7.73 -15.02
N ASN A 33 -6.28 7.53 -13.81
CA ASN A 33 -7.52 8.16 -13.37
C ASN A 33 -7.28 9.64 -13.06
N PHE A 34 -6.06 10.00 -12.64
CA PHE A 34 -5.70 11.34 -12.24
C PHE A 34 -4.19 11.59 -12.33
N SER A 35 -3.84 12.84 -12.59
CA SER A 35 -2.47 13.38 -12.45
C SER A 35 -2.57 14.74 -11.77
N SER A 36 -1.90 14.88 -10.62
CA SER A 36 -1.95 16.11 -9.85
C SER A 36 -1.05 17.20 -10.45
N ASP A 37 -1.51 18.44 -10.37
CA ASP A 37 -0.69 19.64 -10.57
C ASP A 37 0.01 20.10 -9.29
N PHE A 38 -0.35 19.52 -8.13
CA PHE A 38 0.32 19.79 -6.87
C PHE A 38 1.55 18.91 -6.68
N PRO A 39 2.61 19.42 -5.99
CA PRO A 39 3.74 18.61 -5.60
C PRO A 39 3.33 17.58 -4.53
N SER A 40 4.12 16.52 -4.36
CA SER A 40 3.84 15.47 -3.37
C SER A 40 3.85 15.99 -1.92
N SER A 41 4.65 17.01 -1.61
CA SER A 41 4.61 17.71 -0.31
C SER A 41 3.27 18.38 0.02
N HIS A 42 2.45 18.71 -0.98
CA HIS A 42 1.09 19.21 -0.74
C HIS A 42 0.25 18.17 0.01
N TYR A 43 0.23 16.94 -0.50
CA TYR A 43 -0.51 15.82 0.10
C TYR A 43 0.06 15.43 1.47
N SER A 44 1.39 15.39 1.61
CA SER A 44 2.04 15.11 2.90
C SER A 44 1.67 16.17 3.96
N ARG A 45 1.62 17.45 3.60
CA ARG A 45 1.16 18.52 4.50
C ARG A 45 -0.31 18.39 4.87
N LEU A 46 -1.17 18.01 3.92
CA LEU A 46 -2.59 17.75 4.18
C LEU A 46 -2.73 16.62 5.20
N TYR A 47 -2.09 15.48 4.95
CA TYR A 47 -2.16 14.32 5.85
C TYR A 47 -1.59 14.61 7.24
N ARG A 48 -0.54 15.45 7.31
CA ARG A 48 0.02 15.92 8.57
C ARG A 48 -0.94 16.81 9.36
N GLN A 49 -1.73 17.65 8.70
CA GLN A 49 -2.71 18.52 9.37
C GLN A 49 -3.78 17.71 10.10
N ASP A 50 -4.13 16.56 9.52
CA ASP A 50 -5.11 15.62 10.09
C ASP A 50 -4.46 14.46 10.88
N ASP A 51 -3.14 14.52 11.14
CA ASP A 51 -2.30 13.52 11.85
C ASP A 51 -2.46 12.07 11.34
N LEU A 52 -2.68 11.89 10.03
CA LEU A 52 -2.88 10.59 9.39
C LEU A 52 -1.58 9.80 9.20
N ARG A 53 -1.12 9.14 10.26
CA ARG A 53 0.18 8.45 10.28
C ARG A 53 0.14 7.11 9.54
N GLY A 54 1.30 6.68 9.04
CA GLY A 54 1.45 5.41 8.32
C GLY A 54 0.79 5.39 6.94
N GLY A 55 0.41 6.56 6.41
CA GLY A 55 0.16 6.69 4.98
C GLY A 55 1.42 6.37 4.17
N HIS A 56 1.24 5.89 2.95
CA HIS A 56 2.34 5.37 2.13
C HIS A 56 2.59 6.22 0.89
N VAL A 57 3.87 6.47 0.64
CA VAL A 57 4.39 7.01 -0.62
C VAL A 57 4.88 5.83 -1.44
N ILE A 58 4.38 5.62 -2.66
CA ILE A 58 4.77 4.49 -3.50
C ILE A 58 5.40 5.00 -4.79
N MET A 59 6.66 4.62 -5.03
CA MET A 59 7.37 4.91 -6.27
C MET A 59 7.02 3.86 -7.33
N LEU A 60 6.15 4.25 -8.26
CA LEU A 60 5.74 3.41 -9.40
C LEU A 60 6.69 3.65 -10.56
N GLY A 61 7.83 2.96 -10.53
CA GLY A 61 8.88 3.04 -11.55
C GLY A 61 9.98 4.06 -11.23
N PRO A 62 10.93 4.29 -12.16
CA PRO A 62 12.07 5.19 -11.97
C PRO A 62 11.68 6.67 -12.01
N GLY A 63 12.55 7.55 -11.51
CA GLY A 63 12.39 9.01 -11.62
C GLY A 63 11.39 9.61 -10.63
N ASN A 64 11.17 8.92 -9.51
CA ASN A 64 10.25 9.34 -8.44
C ASN A 64 10.99 9.82 -7.19
N GLU A 65 12.31 9.69 -7.14
CA GLU A 65 13.14 9.89 -5.95
C GLU A 65 13.01 11.30 -5.39
N ASP A 66 13.09 12.33 -6.23
CA ASP A 66 12.95 13.74 -5.80
C ASP A 66 11.55 14.02 -5.24
N ALA A 67 10.50 13.46 -5.87
CA ALA A 67 9.13 13.60 -5.39
C ALA A 67 8.88 12.82 -4.10
N ALA A 68 9.51 11.65 -3.91
CA ALA A 68 9.45 10.91 -2.66
C ALA A 68 10.15 11.69 -1.53
N ILE A 69 11.32 12.26 -1.80
CA ILE A 69 12.05 13.12 -0.85
C ILE A 69 11.20 14.35 -0.47
N ASP A 70 10.55 15.00 -1.44
CA ASP A 70 9.66 16.14 -1.19
C ASP A 70 8.49 15.78 -0.25
N ALA A 71 7.86 14.62 -0.48
CA ALA A 71 6.79 14.13 0.39
C ALA A 71 7.26 13.84 1.82
N LEU A 72 8.37 13.10 1.96
CA LEU A 72 8.91 12.70 3.27
C LEU A 72 9.43 13.90 4.07
N SER A 73 10.09 14.85 3.40
CA SER A 73 10.64 16.06 4.05
C SER A 73 9.55 16.98 4.61
N ALA A 74 8.35 16.96 4.02
CA ALA A 74 7.21 17.74 4.51
C ALA A 74 6.64 17.20 5.83
N TRP A 75 6.83 15.91 6.12
CA TRP A 75 6.41 15.28 7.37
C TRP A 75 7.34 14.12 7.79
N PRO A 76 8.53 14.42 8.33
CA PRO A 76 9.47 13.40 8.76
C PRO A 76 8.88 12.48 9.83
N GLY A 77 9.00 11.17 9.62
CA GLY A 77 8.45 10.12 10.48
C GLY A 77 6.94 9.95 10.40
N GLY A 78 6.26 10.64 9.48
CA GLY A 78 4.81 10.54 9.30
C GLY A 78 4.37 9.45 8.31
N LEU A 79 5.13 9.31 7.22
CA LEU A 79 4.77 8.45 6.08
C LEU A 79 5.73 7.26 5.93
N GLN A 80 5.26 6.22 5.25
CA GLN A 80 6.02 5.04 4.84
C GLN A 80 6.44 5.20 3.36
N ILE A 81 7.46 4.49 2.90
CA ILE A 81 7.94 4.56 1.52
C ILE A 81 8.11 3.17 0.90
N GLY A 82 7.55 2.97 -0.29
CA GLY A 82 7.65 1.74 -1.07
C GLY A 82 8.02 1.99 -2.52
N GLY A 83 8.27 0.90 -3.26
CA GLY A 83 8.70 0.92 -4.66
C GLY A 83 10.21 0.88 -4.81
N GLY A 84 10.75 -0.23 -5.30
CA GLY A 84 12.20 -0.38 -5.52
C GLY A 84 13.06 -0.43 -4.25
N ILE A 85 12.46 -0.71 -3.07
CA ILE A 85 13.21 -0.83 -1.82
C ILE A 85 14.05 -2.12 -1.81
N THR A 86 15.34 -1.97 -1.47
CA THR A 86 16.32 -3.05 -1.31
C THR A 86 17.12 -2.84 -0.01
N ASP A 87 17.94 -3.81 0.37
CA ASP A 87 18.90 -3.67 1.47
C ASP A 87 19.94 -2.56 1.23
N GLU A 88 20.24 -2.23 -0.02
CA GLU A 88 21.18 -1.17 -0.37
C GLU A 88 20.61 0.24 -0.11
N ASN A 89 19.29 0.43 -0.21
CA ASN A 89 18.67 1.76 -0.13
C ASN A 89 17.73 1.97 1.07
N ALA A 90 17.33 0.91 1.77
CA ALA A 90 16.32 0.99 2.82
C ALA A 90 16.71 1.96 3.96
N VAL A 91 17.97 1.90 4.42
CA VAL A 91 18.46 2.79 5.48
C VAL A 91 18.42 4.26 5.04
N LEU A 92 18.84 4.54 3.80
CA LEU A 92 18.85 5.89 3.24
C LEU A 92 17.44 6.50 3.22
N TRP A 93 16.41 5.70 2.91
CA TRP A 93 15.04 6.18 2.90
C TRP A 93 14.50 6.50 4.31
N LEU A 94 14.90 5.73 5.32
CA LEU A 94 14.60 6.04 6.72
C LEU A 94 15.29 7.34 7.17
N GLU A 95 16.56 7.53 6.79
CA GLU A 95 17.30 8.78 7.06
C GLU A 95 16.68 10.00 6.37
N ARG A 96 16.05 9.79 5.20
CA ARG A 96 15.31 10.82 4.46
C ARG A 96 13.92 11.11 5.03
N GLY A 97 13.56 10.53 6.18
CA GLY A 97 12.36 10.88 6.92
C GLY A 97 11.20 9.90 6.75
N ALA A 98 11.39 8.75 6.09
CA ALA A 98 10.39 7.69 6.15
C ALA A 98 10.32 7.10 7.56
N SER A 99 9.10 6.82 8.03
CA SER A 99 8.85 6.08 9.27
C SER A 99 9.21 4.60 9.11
N HIS A 100 8.84 4.04 7.96
CA HIS A 100 9.04 2.64 7.58
C HIS A 100 9.39 2.54 6.10
N VAL A 101 10.03 1.45 5.73
CA VAL A 101 10.16 1.03 4.33
C VAL A 101 9.19 -0.12 4.03
N ILE A 102 8.57 -0.07 2.86
CA ILE A 102 7.64 -1.08 2.34
C ILE A 102 8.37 -1.92 1.30
N VAL A 103 8.40 -3.23 1.50
CA VAL A 103 9.12 -4.16 0.61
C VAL A 103 8.18 -5.20 -0.01
N THR A 104 8.42 -5.46 -1.30
CA THR A 104 7.69 -6.45 -2.10
C THR A 104 8.67 -7.22 -2.98
N SER A 105 8.98 -6.72 -4.18
CA SER A 105 9.74 -7.42 -5.21
C SER A 105 11.18 -7.76 -4.83
N TYR A 106 11.78 -7.13 -3.82
CA TYR A 106 13.12 -7.49 -3.37
C TYR A 106 13.13 -8.84 -2.62
N VAL A 107 12.11 -9.09 -1.79
CA VAL A 107 11.97 -10.34 -1.02
C VAL A 107 11.20 -11.41 -1.78
N PHE A 108 10.58 -11.08 -2.92
CA PHE A 108 9.97 -12.06 -3.79
C PHE A 108 10.69 -12.13 -5.14
N HIS A 109 11.24 -13.29 -5.49
CA HIS A 109 11.81 -13.54 -6.81
C HIS A 109 11.49 -14.97 -7.27
N ASP A 110 11.44 -15.16 -8.58
CA ASP A 110 11.15 -16.47 -9.19
C ASP A 110 9.83 -17.13 -8.75
N GLY A 111 8.87 -16.33 -8.26
CA GLY A 111 7.60 -16.83 -7.73
C GLY A 111 7.72 -17.41 -6.31
N LEU A 112 8.80 -17.12 -5.60
CA LEU A 112 9.06 -17.59 -4.24
C LEU A 112 9.37 -16.42 -3.31
N LEU A 113 9.07 -16.59 -2.03
CA LEU A 113 9.54 -15.70 -0.98
C LEU A 113 10.96 -16.09 -0.57
N ASP A 114 11.88 -15.14 -0.65
CA ASP A 114 13.26 -15.26 -0.17
C ASP A 114 13.35 -14.83 1.30
N MET A 115 13.31 -15.84 2.18
CA MET A 115 13.42 -15.64 3.62
C MET A 115 14.79 -15.14 4.06
N GLU A 116 15.85 -15.35 3.28
CA GLU A 116 17.19 -14.85 3.61
C GLU A 116 17.25 -13.34 3.41
N ARG A 117 16.72 -12.85 2.27
CA ARG A 117 16.58 -11.41 2.02
C ARG A 117 15.68 -10.72 3.04
N LEU A 118 14.54 -11.33 3.37
CA LEU A 118 13.63 -10.80 4.40
C LEU A 118 14.33 -10.67 5.76
N ARG A 119 15.04 -11.72 6.20
CA ARG A 119 15.83 -11.70 7.43
C ARG A 119 16.94 -10.66 7.40
N SER A 120 17.63 -10.54 6.27
CA SER A 120 18.70 -9.55 6.09
C SER A 120 18.16 -8.13 6.23
N LEU A 121 17.06 -7.82 5.53
CA LEU A 121 16.43 -6.51 5.58
C LEU A 121 15.88 -6.21 6.98
N CYS A 122 15.20 -7.17 7.62
CA CYS A 122 14.72 -7.03 8.99
C CYS A 122 15.86 -6.78 9.99
N ARG A 123 17.04 -7.41 9.83
CA ARG A 123 18.21 -7.10 10.66
C ARG A 123 18.76 -5.70 10.41
N LEU A 124 18.71 -5.23 9.17
CA LEU A 124 19.25 -3.95 8.76
C LEU A 124 18.40 -2.78 9.27
N VAL A 125 17.08 -2.81 9.07
CA VAL A 125 16.19 -1.69 9.43
C VAL A 125 15.43 -1.89 10.73
N GLY A 126 15.37 -3.12 11.22
CA GLY A 126 14.54 -3.52 12.35
C GLY A 126 13.10 -3.82 11.94
N ARG A 127 12.51 -4.83 12.58
CA ARG A 127 11.11 -5.25 12.38
C ARG A 127 10.14 -4.06 12.45
N ASN A 128 10.30 -3.20 13.45
CA ASN A 128 9.41 -2.05 13.75
C ASN A 128 9.56 -0.88 12.76
N ARG A 129 10.26 -1.08 11.63
CA ARG A 129 10.41 -0.11 10.53
C ARG A 129 10.24 -0.77 9.17
N LEU A 130 9.78 -2.02 9.13
CA LEU A 130 9.57 -2.79 7.92
C LEU A 130 8.08 -3.08 7.74
N VAL A 131 7.56 -2.81 6.55
CA VAL A 131 6.22 -3.19 6.12
C VAL A 131 6.35 -4.18 4.97
N LEU A 132 5.59 -5.26 5.02
CA LEU A 132 5.51 -6.21 3.91
C LEU A 132 4.29 -5.90 3.06
N ASP A 133 4.51 -5.58 1.79
CA ASP A 133 3.42 -5.48 0.84
C ASP A 133 3.13 -6.85 0.21
N LEU A 134 1.91 -7.32 0.45
CA LEU A 134 1.38 -8.59 0.00
C LEU A 134 0.25 -8.32 -0.98
N SER A 135 0.61 -8.05 -2.24
CA SER A 135 -0.37 -7.94 -3.32
C SER A 135 -1.05 -9.28 -3.57
N CYS A 136 -2.34 -9.39 -3.23
CA CYS A 136 -3.09 -10.62 -3.19
C CYS A 136 -4.05 -10.76 -4.37
N ARG A 137 -4.09 -11.95 -4.97
CA ARG A 137 -5.04 -12.29 -6.03
C ARG A 137 -5.69 -13.64 -5.78
N GLN A 138 -6.98 -13.75 -6.12
CA GLN A 138 -7.71 -15.00 -5.93
C GLN A 138 -7.33 -16.02 -7.03
N GLN A 139 -7.04 -17.25 -6.61
CA GLN A 139 -6.95 -18.41 -7.50
C GLN A 139 -7.74 -19.58 -6.89
N GLY A 140 -8.85 -19.94 -7.55
CA GLY A 140 -9.81 -20.90 -7.00
C GLY A 140 -10.37 -20.44 -5.67
N ASN A 141 -10.13 -21.23 -4.62
CA ASN A 141 -10.60 -20.95 -3.26
C ASN A 141 -9.52 -20.39 -2.33
N ALA A 142 -8.38 -19.93 -2.85
CA ALA A 142 -7.30 -19.36 -2.04
C ALA A 142 -6.83 -18.02 -2.61
N TYR A 143 -6.11 -17.27 -1.79
CA TYR A 143 -5.41 -16.06 -2.18
C TYR A 143 -3.91 -16.33 -2.20
N TYR A 144 -3.24 -15.82 -3.22
CA TYR A 144 -1.80 -15.94 -3.39
C TYR A 144 -1.20 -14.56 -3.57
N VAL A 145 0.04 -14.40 -3.10
CA VAL A 145 0.81 -13.20 -3.45
C VAL A 145 1.15 -13.24 -4.93
N VAL A 146 0.94 -12.12 -5.61
CA VAL A 146 1.31 -11.90 -7.01
C VAL A 146 2.34 -10.79 -7.10
N THR A 147 3.33 -10.98 -7.97
CA THR A 147 4.44 -10.05 -8.19
C THR A 147 4.56 -9.70 -9.66
N ASP A 148 5.57 -8.89 -10.01
CA ASP A 148 5.81 -8.40 -11.38
C ASP A 148 4.56 -7.73 -11.94
N ARG A 149 4.15 -6.62 -11.28
CA ARG A 149 2.92 -5.88 -11.62
C ARG A 149 1.70 -6.80 -11.65
N TRP A 150 1.62 -7.70 -10.67
CA TRP A 150 0.51 -8.65 -10.46
C TRP A 150 0.30 -9.69 -11.55
N GLN A 151 1.31 -9.92 -12.40
CA GLN A 151 1.25 -10.91 -13.47
C GLN A 151 1.69 -12.30 -13.03
N LYS A 152 2.66 -12.39 -12.12
CA LYS A 152 3.27 -13.65 -11.72
C LYS A 152 2.77 -14.08 -10.35
N PHE A 153 1.98 -15.16 -10.33
CA PHE A 153 1.65 -15.85 -9.08
C PHE A 153 2.91 -16.39 -8.42
N THR A 154 3.01 -16.19 -7.11
CA THR A 154 3.99 -16.86 -6.27
C THR A 154 3.40 -18.14 -5.67
N SER A 155 4.23 -19.00 -5.10
CA SER A 155 3.78 -20.14 -4.31
C SER A 155 3.24 -19.76 -2.92
N LEU A 156 3.38 -18.49 -2.51
CA LEU A 156 2.99 -18.03 -1.20
C LEU A 156 1.47 -17.83 -1.13
N GLN A 157 0.79 -18.82 -0.57
CA GLN A 157 -0.63 -18.75 -0.26
C GLN A 157 -0.86 -17.99 1.06
N ILE A 158 -1.77 -17.02 1.04
CA ILE A 158 -2.18 -16.31 2.26
C ILE A 158 -2.95 -17.26 3.17
N SER A 159 -2.47 -17.39 4.40
CA SER A 159 -3.07 -18.17 5.48
C SER A 159 -2.58 -17.63 6.82
N GLY A 160 -3.28 -17.94 7.92
CA GLY A 160 -2.85 -17.47 9.24
C GLY A 160 -1.47 -17.94 9.67
N LEU A 161 -1.09 -19.18 9.34
CA LEU A 161 0.27 -19.67 9.64
C LEU A 161 1.35 -18.85 8.92
N VAL A 162 1.11 -18.51 7.66
CA VAL A 162 2.03 -17.68 6.87
C VAL A 162 2.09 -16.26 7.41
N LEU A 163 0.95 -15.64 7.71
CA LEU A 163 0.91 -14.28 8.24
C LEU A 163 1.54 -14.19 9.63
N GLU A 164 1.35 -15.20 10.49
CA GLU A 164 2.01 -15.31 11.79
C GLU A 164 3.54 -15.40 11.64
N GLU A 165 4.04 -16.22 10.72
CA GLU A 165 5.48 -16.32 10.45
C GLU A 165 6.05 -14.98 9.95
N LEU A 166 5.38 -14.34 8.99
CA LEU A 166 5.84 -13.09 8.40
C LEU A 166 5.80 -11.91 9.38
N ALA A 167 4.82 -11.90 10.30
CA ALA A 167 4.70 -10.88 11.34
C ALA A 167 5.90 -10.85 12.31
N GLY A 168 6.70 -11.92 12.34
CA GLY A 168 8.00 -11.94 13.04
C GLY A 168 9.05 -11.02 12.41
N TYR A 169 8.84 -10.54 11.18
CA TYR A 169 9.83 -9.77 10.42
C TYR A 169 9.37 -8.35 10.07
N CYS A 170 8.07 -8.03 10.18
CA CYS A 170 7.54 -6.70 9.90
C CYS A 170 6.69 -6.14 11.05
N ASP A 171 6.47 -4.83 11.00
CA ASP A 171 5.57 -4.11 11.90
C ASP A 171 4.13 -4.10 11.41
N GLU A 172 3.94 -4.17 10.09
CA GLU A 172 2.65 -4.02 9.42
C GLU A 172 2.63 -4.82 8.10
N PHE A 173 1.43 -5.21 7.65
CA PHE A 173 1.18 -5.65 6.28
C PHE A 173 0.42 -4.58 5.48
N LEU A 174 0.86 -4.30 4.27
CA LEU A 174 0.09 -3.58 3.26
C LEU A 174 -0.48 -4.60 2.27
N VAL A 175 -1.80 -4.76 2.21
CA VAL A 175 -2.43 -5.79 1.37
C VAL A 175 -3.21 -5.14 0.24
N HIS A 176 -2.68 -5.27 -0.97
CA HIS A 176 -3.36 -4.85 -2.19
C HIS A 176 -4.31 -5.94 -2.70
N ALA A 177 -5.59 -5.62 -2.84
CA ALA A 177 -6.61 -6.50 -3.41
C ALA A 177 -6.66 -6.36 -4.93
N VAL A 178 -5.74 -7.03 -5.62
CA VAL A 178 -5.43 -6.88 -7.05
C VAL A 178 -6.66 -6.98 -7.96
N ASP A 179 -7.60 -7.87 -7.64
CA ASP A 179 -8.78 -8.09 -8.49
C ASP A 179 -9.75 -6.89 -8.50
N VAL A 180 -9.69 -6.00 -7.51
CA VAL A 180 -10.56 -4.81 -7.38
C VAL A 180 -9.82 -3.46 -7.36
N GLU A 181 -8.49 -3.48 -7.29
CA GLU A 181 -7.65 -2.29 -7.13
C GLU A 181 -7.76 -1.28 -8.30
N GLY A 182 -7.99 -0.01 -7.95
CA GLY A 182 -8.14 1.08 -8.92
C GLY A 182 -9.38 1.01 -9.82
N LYS A 183 -10.27 0.03 -9.60
CA LYS A 183 -11.48 -0.17 -10.43
C LYS A 183 -12.73 0.52 -9.88
N CYS A 184 -12.74 0.90 -8.60
CA CYS A 184 -13.90 1.50 -7.92
C CYS A 184 -15.19 0.68 -8.11
N MET A 185 -15.10 -0.65 -8.00
CA MET A 185 -16.22 -1.59 -8.18
C MET A 185 -16.63 -2.31 -6.88
N GLY A 186 -16.20 -1.79 -5.73
CA GLY A 186 -16.41 -2.42 -4.42
C GLY A 186 -15.24 -3.29 -3.97
N VAL A 187 -15.25 -3.64 -2.69
CA VAL A 187 -14.15 -4.31 -1.99
C VAL A 187 -14.29 -5.84 -1.99
N ASP A 188 -13.16 -6.52 -1.79
CA ASP A 188 -13.12 -7.98 -1.62
C ASP A 188 -13.41 -8.37 -0.15
N LYS A 189 -14.70 -8.57 0.15
CA LYS A 189 -15.19 -9.04 1.45
C LYS A 189 -14.48 -10.28 1.98
N ARG A 190 -14.15 -11.22 1.09
CA ARG A 190 -13.62 -12.52 1.50
C ARG A 190 -12.16 -12.39 1.93
N LEU A 191 -11.38 -11.58 1.20
CA LEU A 191 -10.02 -11.25 1.59
C LEU A 191 -9.99 -10.47 2.92
N ILE A 192 -10.87 -9.47 3.08
CA ILE A 192 -11.00 -8.70 4.32
C ILE A 192 -11.26 -9.62 5.52
N HIS A 193 -12.21 -10.55 5.40
CA HIS A 193 -12.51 -11.50 6.48
C HIS A 193 -11.33 -12.42 6.81
N LEU A 194 -10.63 -12.90 5.79
CA LEU A 194 -9.43 -13.73 5.98
C LEU A 194 -8.36 -12.97 6.78
N LEU A 195 -8.07 -11.73 6.41
CA LEU A 195 -7.04 -10.91 7.07
C LEU A 195 -7.39 -10.62 8.53
N ALA A 196 -8.63 -10.19 8.78
CA ALA A 196 -9.10 -9.84 10.12
C ALA A 196 -9.06 -11.00 11.11
N GLN A 197 -9.25 -12.24 10.63
CA GLN A 197 -9.23 -13.42 11.50
C GLN A 197 -7.84 -13.96 11.83
N THR A 198 -6.83 -13.62 11.02
CA THR A 198 -5.60 -14.41 10.96
C THR A 198 -4.32 -13.62 11.16
N THR A 199 -4.40 -12.29 11.22
CA THR A 199 -3.20 -11.45 11.21
C THR A 199 -2.85 -10.91 12.60
N PRO A 200 -1.63 -11.11 13.11
CA PRO A 200 -1.26 -10.71 14.48
C PRO A 200 -0.67 -9.29 14.58
N VAL A 201 -0.48 -8.61 13.46
CA VAL A 201 0.05 -7.23 13.37
C VAL A 201 -0.92 -6.36 12.57
N PRO A 202 -0.81 -5.01 12.66
CA PRO A 202 -1.62 -4.12 11.85
C PRO A 202 -1.60 -4.47 10.36
N VAL A 203 -2.75 -4.30 9.72
CA VAL A 203 -2.93 -4.53 8.29
C VAL A 203 -3.65 -3.35 7.67
N THR A 204 -3.08 -2.83 6.59
CA THR A 204 -3.72 -1.84 5.75
C THR A 204 -4.26 -2.50 4.49
N TYR A 205 -5.57 -2.49 4.32
CA TYR A 205 -6.24 -2.98 3.12
C TYR A 205 -6.30 -1.87 2.04
N ALA A 206 -5.81 -2.18 0.84
CA ALA A 206 -5.82 -1.27 -0.31
C ALA A 206 -6.52 -1.93 -1.51
N GLY A 207 -7.58 -1.29 -2.02
CA GLY A 207 -8.23 -1.69 -3.27
C GLY A 207 -9.76 -1.68 -3.23
N GLY A 208 -10.38 -1.33 -4.36
CA GLY A 208 -11.83 -1.50 -4.56
C GLY A 208 -12.77 -0.46 -3.94
N VAL A 209 -12.36 0.22 -2.86
CA VAL A 209 -13.21 1.22 -2.18
C VAL A 209 -13.68 2.32 -3.14
N ALA A 210 -14.99 2.48 -3.27
CA ALA A 210 -15.62 3.45 -4.16
C ALA A 210 -16.59 4.40 -3.45
N SER A 211 -17.04 4.05 -2.24
CA SER A 211 -18.11 4.76 -1.52
C SER A 211 -17.99 4.61 0.00
N MET A 212 -18.78 5.39 0.75
CA MET A 212 -18.87 5.25 2.22
C MET A 212 -19.40 3.86 2.64
N ALA A 213 -20.29 3.28 1.85
CA ALA A 213 -20.81 1.93 2.10
C ALA A 213 -19.70 0.86 2.01
N ASP A 214 -18.70 1.06 1.15
CA ASP A 214 -17.53 0.18 1.10
C ASP A 214 -16.64 0.34 2.35
N LEU A 215 -16.50 1.55 2.89
CA LEU A 215 -15.77 1.79 4.14
C LEU A 215 -16.47 1.14 5.33
N GLU A 216 -17.80 1.24 5.41
CA GLU A 216 -18.60 0.54 6.43
C GLU A 216 -18.40 -0.97 6.32
N LEU A 217 -18.44 -1.50 5.11
CA LEU A 217 -18.21 -2.92 4.85
C LEU A 217 -16.80 -3.36 5.29
N VAL A 218 -15.75 -2.59 4.99
CA VAL A 218 -14.38 -2.90 5.43
C VAL A 218 -14.31 -2.91 6.95
N ARG A 219 -14.90 -1.90 7.61
CA ARG A 219 -14.95 -1.84 9.08
C ARG A 219 -15.69 -3.05 9.66
N ASP A 220 -16.85 -3.39 9.12
CA ASP A 220 -17.71 -4.42 9.69
C ASP A 220 -17.14 -5.83 9.44
N ALA A 221 -16.72 -6.13 8.21
CA ALA A 221 -16.12 -7.42 7.85
C ALA A 221 -14.70 -7.58 8.41
N GLY A 222 -14.00 -6.45 8.62
CA GLY A 222 -12.69 -6.38 9.25
C GLY A 222 -12.73 -6.26 10.78
N HIS A 223 -13.92 -6.28 11.39
CA HIS A 223 -14.14 -6.12 12.84
C HIS A 223 -13.55 -4.84 13.45
N GLY A 224 -13.27 -3.83 12.63
CA GLY A 224 -12.59 -2.60 13.03
C GLY A 224 -11.07 -2.74 13.19
N ASP A 225 -10.50 -3.91 12.94
CA ASP A 225 -9.08 -4.22 13.17
C ASP A 225 -8.20 -3.99 11.94
N LEU A 226 -8.80 -3.87 10.76
CA LEU A 226 -8.10 -3.51 9.54
C LEU A 226 -8.11 -2.00 9.33
N ASP A 227 -6.97 -1.46 8.92
CA ASP A 227 -6.84 -0.11 8.39
C ASP A 227 -7.17 -0.11 6.90
N VAL A 228 -7.44 1.07 6.33
CA VAL A 228 -7.89 1.20 4.94
C VAL A 228 -7.15 2.31 4.19
N THR A 229 -6.86 2.04 2.92
CA THR A 229 -6.37 3.04 1.96
C THR A 229 -7.42 3.28 0.89
N VAL A 230 -7.61 4.56 0.54
CA VAL A 230 -8.47 4.98 -0.56
C VAL A 230 -7.67 5.90 -1.46
N GLY A 231 -7.61 5.57 -2.74
CA GLY A 231 -6.95 6.37 -3.77
C GLY A 231 -7.97 6.98 -4.74
N SER A 232 -8.16 6.34 -5.88
CA SER A 232 -8.93 6.84 -7.04
C SER A 232 -10.37 7.34 -6.75
N ALA A 233 -11.02 6.91 -5.67
CA ALA A 233 -12.36 7.37 -5.32
C ALA A 233 -12.39 8.74 -4.62
N LEU A 234 -11.27 9.20 -4.06
CA LEU A 234 -11.17 10.45 -3.31
C LEU A 234 -11.17 11.69 -4.20
N ASP A 235 -11.88 12.72 -3.76
CA ASP A 235 -11.93 14.05 -4.38
C ASP A 235 -10.57 14.76 -4.51
N ILE A 236 -9.67 14.59 -3.54
CA ILE A 236 -8.29 15.11 -3.60
C ILE A 236 -7.46 14.49 -4.75
N PHE A 237 -7.94 13.40 -5.34
CA PHE A 237 -7.41 12.76 -6.54
C PHE A 237 -8.39 12.78 -7.72
N GLY A 238 -9.32 13.73 -7.76
CA GLY A 238 -10.28 13.90 -8.85
C GLY A 238 -11.40 12.85 -8.89
N GLY A 239 -11.49 11.97 -7.88
CA GLY A 239 -12.60 11.05 -7.70
C GLY A 239 -13.88 11.77 -7.25
N THR A 240 -15.02 11.11 -7.44
CA THR A 240 -16.33 11.65 -7.03
C THR A 240 -17.06 10.74 -6.05
N GLY A 241 -16.46 9.61 -5.67
CA GLY A 241 -17.07 8.61 -4.82
C GLY A 241 -17.02 8.95 -3.33
N LEU A 242 -15.94 9.64 -2.91
CA LEU A 242 -15.66 9.94 -1.51
C LEU A 242 -15.03 11.32 -1.35
N ARG A 243 -15.48 12.08 -0.36
CA ARG A 243 -14.79 13.31 0.07
C ARG A 243 -13.73 12.96 1.11
N TYR A 244 -12.52 13.47 0.93
CA TYR A 244 -11.41 13.25 1.86
C TYR A 244 -11.79 13.52 3.32
N GLN A 245 -12.44 14.66 3.57
CA GLN A 245 -12.86 15.06 4.93
C GLN A 245 -13.89 14.10 5.55
N GLU A 246 -14.75 13.48 4.74
CA GLU A 246 -15.71 12.48 5.22
C GLU A 246 -15.01 11.17 5.60
N VAL A 247 -13.99 10.77 4.84
CA VAL A 247 -13.17 9.58 5.16
C VAL A 247 -12.36 9.81 6.44
N VAL A 248 -11.73 10.98 6.60
CA VAL A 248 -11.01 11.35 7.83
C VAL A 248 -11.94 11.31 9.04
N ALA A 249 -13.13 11.92 8.93
CA ALA A 249 -14.11 11.93 10.03
C ALA A 249 -14.63 10.52 10.38
N PHE A 250 -14.75 9.64 9.39
CA PHE A 250 -15.26 8.28 9.59
C PHE A 250 -14.25 7.33 10.24
N CYS A 251 -13.00 7.35 9.79
CA CYS A 251 -11.95 6.47 10.30
C CYS A 251 -11.31 7.00 11.59
N GLY A 252 -11.24 8.33 11.74
CA GLY A 252 -10.41 8.98 12.74
C GLY A 252 -8.90 8.88 12.43
N PRO A 253 -8.06 9.65 13.17
CA PRO A 253 -6.60 9.60 13.06
C PRO A 253 -5.99 8.29 13.63
#